data_AF-A0A1Q8RTQ7-F1
#
_entry.id   AF-A0A1Q8RTQ7-F1
#
_cell.length_a   1.000
_cell.length_b   1.000
_cell.length_c   1.000
_cell.angle_alpha   90.00
_cell.angle_beta   90.00
_cell.angle_gamma   90.00
#
_symmetry.space_group_name_H-M   'P 1'
#
loop_
_entity.id
_entity.type
_entity.pdbx_description
1 polymer ?
#
loop_
_entity_poly.entity_id
_entity_poly.type
_entity_poly.pdbx_seq_one_letter_code
_entity_poly.pdbx_strand_id
1 'polypeptide(L)'
;MSTRQAALSLYRRSLKLALDWAVHRHLWRGQALYIRSLFEANRNVTDSRHKRELLSQTEKLLANWKHPEPYVHPTAPGGSKYERNLPAPILDPPPPLKF
;
A
#
# COMPACT_ATOMS: atom_id res chain seq x y z
N MET A 1 2.61 1.29 -15.33
CA MET A 1 3.45 0.73 -14.24
C MET A 1 4.15 -0.51 -14.73
N SER A 2 5.41 -0.71 -14.35
CA SER A 2 6.12 -1.98 -14.60
C SER A 2 5.42 -3.14 -13.86
N THR A 3 5.39 -4.34 -14.45
CA THR A 3 4.82 -5.55 -13.83
C THR A 3 5.44 -5.85 -12.46
N ARG A 4 6.74 -5.57 -12.31
CA ARG A 4 7.46 -5.69 -11.03
C ARG A 4 6.94 -4.70 -10.00
N GLN A 5 6.73 -3.44 -10.39
CA GLN A 5 6.17 -2.42 -9.47
C GLN A 5 4.75 -2.78 -9.04
N ALA A 6 3.93 -3.30 -9.96
CA ALA A 6 2.58 -3.76 -9.66
C ALA A 6 2.60 -4.92 -8.64
N ALA A 7 3.46 -5.92 -8.84
CA ALA A 7 3.62 -7.04 -7.91
C ALA A 7 4.07 -6.58 -6.51
N LEU A 8 5.05 -5.66 -6.44
CA LEU A 8 5.52 -5.11 -5.16
C LEU A 8 4.43 -4.28 -4.45
N SER A 9 3.65 -3.51 -5.20
CA SER A 9 2.49 -2.77 -4.66
C SER A 9 1.43 -3.71 -4.10
N LEU A 10 1.07 -4.76 -4.85
CA LEU A 10 0.14 -5.80 -4.41
C LEU A 10 0.62 -6.52 -3.15
N TYR A 11 1.91 -6.88 -3.09
CA TYR A 11 2.49 -7.51 -1.91
C TYR A 11 2.37 -6.62 -0.67
N ARG A 12 2.74 -5.34 -0.77
CA ARG A 12 2.59 -4.36 0.33
C ARG A 12 1.15 -4.22 0.77
N ARG A 13 0.21 -4.11 -0.18
CA ARG A 13 -1.24 -4.02 0.12
C ARG A 13 -1.77 -5.28 0.78
N SER A 14 -1.32 -6.46 0.35
CA SER A 14 -1.72 -7.75 0.94
C SER A 14 -1.29 -7.86 2.40
N LEU A 15 -0.04 -7.50 2.70
CA LEU A 15 0.47 -7.49 4.08
C LEU A 15 -0.27 -6.48 4.96
N LYS A 16 -0.57 -5.29 4.43
CA LYS A 16 -1.32 -4.26 5.13
C LYS A 16 -2.75 -4.74 5.43
N LEU A 17 -3.44 -5.27 4.42
CA LEU A 17 -4.81 -5.79 4.57
C LEU A 17 -4.88 -6.90 5.63
N ALA A 18 -3.92 -7.84 5.61
CA ALA A 18 -3.84 -8.88 6.62
C ALA A 18 -3.62 -8.30 8.04
N LEU A 19 -2.83 -7.23 8.16
CA LEU A 19 -2.61 -6.55 9.44
C LEU A 19 -3.87 -5.82 9.92
N ASP A 20 -4.61 -5.18 8.99
CA ASP A 20 -5.86 -4.48 9.28
C ASP A 20 -6.88 -5.44 9.94
N TRP A 21 -6.91 -6.71 9.52
CA TRP A 21 -7.78 -7.75 10.13
C TRP A 21 -7.22 -8.40 11.39
N ALA A 22 -5.93 -8.76 11.42
CA ALA A 22 -5.39 -9.60 12.50
C ALA A 22 -5.20 -8.84 13.82
N VAL A 23 -5.01 -7.51 13.78
CA VAL A 23 -4.73 -6.60 14.90
C VAL A 23 -3.45 -6.93 15.69
N HIS A 24 -3.33 -8.15 16.21
CA HIS A 24 -2.20 -8.64 16.99
C HIS A 24 -1.03 -9.14 16.13
N ARG A 25 0.18 -8.72 16.49
CA ARG A 25 1.40 -9.00 15.71
C ARG A 25 1.81 -10.47 15.66
N HIS A 26 1.54 -11.25 16.70
CA HIS A 26 1.93 -12.67 16.74
C HIS A 26 1.09 -13.50 15.76
N LEU A 27 -0.22 -13.24 15.67
CA LEU A 27 -1.11 -13.85 14.67
C LEU A 27 -0.75 -13.40 13.25
N TRP A 28 -0.56 -12.09 13.06
CA TRP A 28 -0.23 -11.52 11.75
C TRP A 28 1.07 -12.08 11.16
N ARG A 29 2.09 -12.38 11.98
CA ARG A 29 3.39 -12.90 11.49
C ARG A 29 3.23 -14.21 10.72
N GLY A 30 2.38 -15.13 11.19
CA GLY A 30 2.10 -16.39 10.48
C GLY A 30 1.46 -16.14 9.12
N GLN A 31 0.46 -15.26 9.07
CA GLN A 31 -0.21 -14.86 7.84
C GLN A 31 0.75 -14.15 6.87
N ALA A 32 1.62 -13.28 7.36
CA ALA A 32 2.59 -12.55 6.55
C ALA A 32 3.61 -13.50 5.88
N LEU A 33 4.08 -14.52 6.60
CA LEU A 33 4.95 -15.55 6.03
C LEU A 33 4.22 -16.38 4.97
N TYR A 34 2.95 -16.74 5.21
CA TYR A 34 2.13 -17.43 4.23
C TYR A 34 1.95 -16.59 2.96
N ILE A 35 1.57 -15.32 3.08
CA ILE A 35 1.47 -14.40 1.93
C ILE A 35 2.80 -14.34 1.17
N ARG A 36 3.93 -14.24 1.88
CA ARG A 36 5.25 -14.26 1.23
C ARG A 36 5.49 -15.54 0.43
N SER A 37 5.15 -16.71 0.97
CA SER A 37 5.32 -17.98 0.24
C SER A 37 4.51 -18.02 -1.06
N LEU A 38 3.30 -17.45 -1.09
CA LEU A 38 2.47 -17.39 -2.29
C LEU A 38 3.13 -16.52 -3.39
N PHE A 39 3.73 -15.40 -3.02
CA PHE A 39 4.45 -14.54 -3.96
C PHE A 39 5.76 -15.17 -4.43
N GLU A 40 6.53 -15.83 -3.56
CA GLU A 40 7.78 -16.51 -3.94
C GLU A 40 7.51 -17.70 -4.87
N ALA A 41 6.43 -18.45 -4.66
CA ALA A 41 6.03 -19.56 -5.53
C ALA A 41 5.82 -19.13 -6.99
N ASN A 42 5.40 -17.87 -7.20
CA ASN A 42 5.12 -17.32 -8.53
C ASN A 42 6.23 -16.38 -9.05
N ARG A 43 7.37 -16.28 -8.36
CA ARG A 43 8.43 -15.32 -8.68
C ARG A 43 9.06 -15.54 -10.06
N ASN A 44 9.19 -16.80 -10.46
CA ASN A 44 9.94 -17.21 -11.66
C ASN A 44 9.04 -17.41 -12.89
N VAL A 45 7.75 -17.03 -12.82
CA VAL A 45 6.89 -17.05 -14.00
C VAL A 45 7.49 -16.11 -15.05
N THR A 46 7.67 -16.58 -16.28
CA THR A 46 8.26 -15.79 -17.37
C THR A 46 7.19 -15.20 -18.28
N ASP A 47 6.17 -15.99 -18.60
CA ASP A 47 5.07 -15.60 -19.48
C ASP A 47 4.36 -14.33 -18.99
N SER A 48 4.22 -13.37 -19.90
CA SER A 48 3.63 -12.06 -19.63
C SER A 48 2.11 -12.11 -19.52
N ARG A 49 1.44 -13.07 -20.19
CA ARG A 49 -0.02 -13.24 -20.07
C ARG A 49 -0.36 -13.82 -18.70
N HIS A 50 0.30 -14.90 -18.32
CA HIS A 50 0.13 -15.52 -17.01
C HIS A 50 0.43 -14.54 -15.86
N LYS A 51 1.48 -13.72 -15.95
CA LYS A 51 1.74 -12.65 -14.96
C LYS A 51 0.55 -11.70 -14.78
N ARG A 52 -0.04 -11.23 -15.88
CA ARG A 52 -1.18 -10.30 -15.82
C ARG A 52 -2.39 -10.95 -15.18
N GLU A 53 -2.63 -12.22 -15.49
CA GLU A 53 -3.71 -12.99 -14.90
C GLU A 53 -3.54 -13.14 -13.39
N LEU A 54 -2.36 -13.55 -12.91
CA LEU A 54 -2.06 -13.67 -11.48
C LEU A 54 -2.25 -12.33 -10.74
N LEU A 55 -1.76 -11.23 -11.33
CA LEU A 55 -1.96 -9.89 -10.76
C LEU A 55 -3.45 -9.54 -10.69
N SER A 56 -4.23 -9.82 -11.74
CA SER A 56 -5.67 -9.57 -11.76
C SER A 56 -6.44 -10.41 -10.74
N GLN A 57 -6.10 -11.69 -10.60
CA GLN A 57 -6.68 -12.58 -9.59
C GLN A 57 -6.36 -12.08 -8.17
N THR A 58 -5.14 -11.62 -7.94
CA THR A 58 -4.72 -11.05 -6.65
C THR A 58 -5.48 -9.76 -6.33
N GLU A 59 -5.67 -8.87 -7.30
CA GLU A 59 -6.50 -7.65 -7.12
C GLU A 59 -7.93 -7.99 -6.73
N LYS A 60 -8.55 -8.98 -7.40
CA LYS A 60 -9.90 -9.45 -7.08
C LYS A 60 -9.98 -9.97 -5.65
N LEU A 61 -8.98 -10.76 -5.23
CA LEU A 61 -8.92 -11.28 -3.86
C LEU A 61 -8.81 -10.15 -2.84
N LEU A 62 -7.93 -9.16 -3.05
CA LEU A 62 -7.81 -8.02 -2.15
C LEU A 62 -9.10 -7.16 -2.09
N ALA A 63 -9.80 -7.02 -3.21
CA ALA A 63 -11.07 -6.31 -3.25
C ALA A 63 -12.16 -7.04 -2.43
N ASN A 64 -12.24 -8.36 -2.56
CA ASN A 64 -13.22 -9.18 -1.83
C ASN A 64 -13.00 -9.15 -0.31
N TRP A 65 -11.75 -9.16 0.13
CA TRP A 65 -11.37 -9.21 1.55
C TRP A 65 -11.08 -7.83 2.15
N LYS A 66 -11.43 -6.76 1.46
CA LYS A 66 -11.13 -5.39 1.88
C LYS A 66 -11.75 -5.11 3.25
N HIS A 67 -10.93 -4.66 4.20
CA HIS A 67 -11.43 -4.23 5.51
C HIS A 67 -12.28 -2.96 5.36
N PRO A 68 -13.47 -2.86 6.00
CA PRO A 68 -14.34 -1.69 5.87
C PRO A 68 -13.70 -0.41 6.40
N GLU A 69 -12.94 -0.50 7.50
CA GLU A 69 -12.24 0.62 8.13
C GLU A 69 -10.75 0.30 8.32
N PRO A 70 -9.92 0.41 7.27
CA PRO A 70 -8.51 0.01 7.36
C PRO A 70 -7.70 0.99 8.22
N TYR A 71 -6.61 0.54 8.83
CA TYR A 71 -5.73 1.43 9.58
C TYR A 71 -5.10 2.48 8.65
N VAL A 72 -5.13 3.75 9.10
CA VAL A 72 -4.49 4.88 8.42
C VAL A 72 -3.56 5.57 9.41
N HIS A 73 -2.33 5.86 8.97
CA HIS A 73 -1.39 6.60 9.79
C HIS A 73 -1.95 8.00 10.09
N PRO A 74 -1.82 8.51 11.33
CA PRO A 74 -2.49 9.75 11.73
C PRO A 74 -2.24 10.94 10.80
N THR A 75 -1.02 11.09 10.27
CA THR A 75 -0.64 12.23 9.41
C THR A 75 -0.78 11.95 7.91
N ALA A 76 -1.08 10.71 7.51
CA ALA A 76 -1.32 10.38 6.11
C ALA A 76 -2.70 10.88 5.65
N PRO A 77 -2.95 11.01 4.34
CA PRO A 77 -4.28 11.32 3.81
C PRO A 77 -5.35 10.38 4.38
N GLY A 78 -6.42 10.95 4.93
CA GLY A 78 -7.49 10.20 5.61
C GLY A 78 -7.20 9.80 7.06
N GLY A 79 -6.05 10.18 7.62
CA GLY A 79 -5.70 9.98 9.03
C GLY A 79 -6.27 11.07 9.94
N SER A 80 -6.36 10.78 11.24
CA SER A 80 -6.97 11.67 12.24
C SER A 80 -6.22 12.99 12.52
N LYS A 81 -4.99 13.14 12.02
CA LYS A 81 -4.15 14.33 12.13
C LYS A 81 -3.75 14.87 10.76
N TYR A 82 -4.39 14.42 9.68
CA TYR A 82 -4.13 14.92 8.33
C TYR A 82 -4.41 16.43 8.28
N GLU A 83 -3.48 17.21 7.72
CA GLU A 83 -3.59 18.67 7.55
C GLU A 83 -3.91 19.48 8.82
N ARG A 84 -3.74 18.89 10.01
CA ARG A 84 -4.09 19.53 11.28
C ARG A 84 -3.29 20.80 11.57
N ASN A 85 -2.03 20.85 11.13
CA ASN A 85 -1.09 21.96 11.36
C ASN A 85 -0.43 22.40 10.04
N LEU A 86 -1.23 22.75 9.02
CA LEU A 86 -0.68 23.31 7.79
C LEU A 86 -0.02 24.68 8.05
N PRO A 87 1.15 24.97 7.46
CA PRO A 87 1.71 26.31 7.52
C PRO A 87 0.78 27.29 6.80
N ALA A 88 0.66 28.51 7.34
CA ALA A 88 -0.09 29.57 6.68
C ALA A 88 0.52 29.87 5.30
N PRO A 89 -0.29 30.23 4.30
CA PRO A 89 0.24 30.65 3.01
C PRO A 89 1.08 31.92 3.16
N ILE A 90 2.16 32.02 2.38
CA ILE A 90 2.97 33.24 2.29
C ILE A 90 2.16 34.25 1.49
N LEU A 91 1.71 35.32 2.14
CA LEU A 91 1.00 36.43 1.50
C LEU A 91 1.93 37.56 1.08
N ASP A 92 3.15 37.58 1.61
CA ASP A 92 4.12 38.63 1.33
C ASP A 92 4.64 38.54 -0.10
N PRO A 93 4.77 39.67 -0.82
CA PRO A 93 5.43 39.67 -2.12
C PRO A 93 6.89 39.25 -1.99
N PRO A 94 7.49 38.65 -3.04
CA PRO A 94 8.91 38.32 -3.02
C PRO A 94 9.76 39.57 -2.74
N PRO A 95 10.89 39.45 -2.01
CA PRO A 95 11.75 40.58 -1.71
C PRO A 95 12.27 41.24 -3.01
N PRO A 96 12.51 42.57 -3.01
CA PRO A 96 13.02 43.26 -4.19
C PRO A 96 14.38 42.67 -4.59
N LEU A 97 14.61 42.53 -5.90
CA LEU A 97 15.89 42.07 -6.45
C LEU A 97 16.99 43.04 -6.01
N LYS A 98 18.02 42.51 -5.35
CA LYS A 98 19.24 43.29 -5.06
C LYS A 98 20.08 43.32 -6.33
N PHE A 99 20.20 44.51 -6.92
CA PHE A 99 21.19 44.82 -7.96
C PHE A 99 22.45 45.38 -7.31
#